data_AF-A0A7I9ZFP6-F1
#
_entry.id   AF-A0A7I9ZFP6-F1
#
_cell.length_a   1.000
_cell.length_b   1.000
_cell.length_c   1.000
_cell.angle_alpha   90.00
_cell.angle_beta   90.00
_cell.angle_gamma   90.00
#
_symmetry.space_group_name_H-M   'P 1'
#
loop_
_entity.id
_entity.type
_entity.pdbx_description
1 polymer ?
#
loop_
_entity_poly.entity_id
_entity_poly.type
_entity_poly.pdbx_seq_one_letter_code
_entity_poly.pdbx_strand_id
1 'polypeptide(L)' 'MTAVRTVTGVDFEPQILPRRPGDPARIVAAGDLAARDLGWQMRHSLEQMVASAWKARQSAGDAYPRS' A
#
# COMPACT_ATOMS: atom_id res chain seq x y z
N MET A 1 -2.92 8.72 -0.49
CA MET A 1 -2.51 9.00 0.91
C MET A 1 -3.67 8.99 1.89
N THR A 2 -4.90 9.26 1.44
CA THR A 2 -6.12 9.18 2.25
C THR A 2 -6.26 7.86 3.01
N ALA A 3 -6.14 6.70 2.35
CA ALA A 3 -6.26 5.40 3.00
C ALA A 3 -5.28 5.21 4.18
N VAL A 4 -4.06 5.77 4.09
CA VAL A 4 -3.10 5.73 5.19
C VAL A 4 -3.58 6.58 6.36
N ARG A 5 -3.94 7.85 6.13
CA ARG A 5 -4.48 8.73 7.19
C ARG A 5 -5.73 8.14 7.84
N THR A 6 -6.67 7.63 7.05
CA THR A 6 -7.91 7.04 7.55
C THR A 6 -7.66 5.82 8.43
N VAL A 7 -6.78 4.91 8.01
CA VAL A 7 -6.52 3.66 8.73
C VAL A 7 -5.67 3.87 9.98
N THR A 8 -4.63 4.72 9.90
CA THR A 8 -3.74 4.95 11.05
C THR A 8 -4.32 5.96 12.04
N GLY A 9 -5.27 6.81 11.61
CA GLY A 9 -5.75 7.95 12.38
C GLY A 9 -4.71 9.05 12.57
N VAL A 10 -3.54 8.93 11.93
CA VAL A 10 -2.46 9.91 12.01
C VAL A 10 -2.66 10.93 10.90
N ASP A 11 -2.72 12.20 11.30
CA ASP A 11 -2.77 13.30 10.35
C ASP A 11 -1.34 13.76 9.99
N PHE A 12 -1.03 13.83 8.69
CA PHE A 12 0.32 14.20 8.23
C PHE A 12 0.33 14.74 6.81
N GLU A 13 0.94 15.90 6.57
CA GLU A 13 0.98 16.49 5.22
C GLU A 13 2.14 15.94 4.37
N PRO A 14 1.89 15.36 3.18
CA PRO A 14 2.96 15.01 2.26
C PRO A 14 3.75 16.22 1.79
N GLN A 15 5.07 16.08 1.79
CA GLN A 15 5.95 16.98 1.07
C GLN A 15 6.17 16.46 -0.35
N ILE A 16 5.91 17.30 -1.35
CA ILE A 16 6.15 16.97 -2.75
C ILE A 16 7.61 17.29 -3.08
N LEU A 17 8.36 16.27 -3.47
CA LEU A 17 9.77 16.37 -3.88
C LEU A 17 9.91 16.04 -5.39
N PRO A 18 11.06 16.38 -6.01
CA PRO A 18 11.32 16.02 -7.40
C PRO A 18 11.16 14.50 -7.66
N ARG A 19 10.76 14.13 -8.88
CA ARG A 19 10.64 12.73 -9.27
C ARG A 19 11.99 12.03 -9.22
N ARG A 20 12.01 10.79 -8.74
CA ARG A 20 13.20 9.94 -8.82
C ARG A 20 13.42 9.53 -10.29
N PRO A 21 14.63 9.70 -10.84
CA PRO A 21 14.94 9.21 -12.18
C PRO A 21 14.67 7.71 -12.30
N GLY A 22 14.01 7.30 -13.37
CA GLY A 22 13.66 5.89 -13.64
C GLY A 22 12.23 5.48 -13.25
N ASP A 23 11.52 6.27 -12.43
CA ASP A 23 10.13 5.96 -12.09
C ASP A 23 9.17 6.38 -13.23
N PRO A 24 8.36 5.46 -13.79
CA PRO A 24 7.35 5.82 -14.77
C PRO A 24 6.17 6.56 -14.13
N ALA A 25 5.43 7.32 -14.93
CA ALA A 25 4.30 8.11 -14.43
C ALA A 25 3.13 7.26 -13.90
N ARG A 26 2.98 6.02 -14.39
CA ARG A 26 1.95 5.07 -13.96
C ARG A 26 2.38 3.64 -14.29
N ILE A 27 2.17 2.72 -13.33
CA ILE A 27 2.23 1.28 -13.54
C ILE A 27 0.98 0.68 -12.91
N VAL A 28 0.17 0.00 -13.70
CA VAL A 28 -1.05 -0.70 -13.23
C VAL A 28 -1.11 -2.03 -13.96
N ALA A 29 -1.35 -3.11 -13.22
CA ALA A 29 -1.50 -4.45 -13.79
C ALA A 29 -2.98 -4.72 -14.11
N ALA A 30 -3.22 -5.37 -15.25
CA ALA A 30 -4.52 -5.97 -15.57
C ALA A 30 -4.56 -7.41 -15.02
N GLY A 31 -5.66 -7.76 -14.34
CA GLY A 31 -5.83 -9.08 -13.70
C GLY A 31 -6.43 -10.15 -14.61
N ASP A 32 -6.76 -9.82 -15.86
CA ASP A 32 -7.65 -10.63 -16.71
C ASP A 32 -7.09 -12.03 -17.02
N LEU A 33 -5.78 -12.13 -17.27
CA LEU A 33 -5.14 -13.42 -17.57
C LEU A 33 -5.12 -14.34 -16.33
N ALA A 34 -4.78 -13.78 -15.16
CA ALA A 34 -4.78 -14.55 -13.92
C ALA A 34 -6.21 -14.99 -13.53
N ALA A 35 -7.20 -14.14 -13.76
CA ALA A 35 -8.61 -14.49 -13.55
C ALA A 35 -9.07 -15.61 -14.47
N ARG A 36 -8.74 -15.55 -15.77
CA ARG A 36 -9.11 -16.57 -16.75
C ARG A 36 -8.43 -17.90 -16.49
N ASP A 37 -7.11 -17.89 -16.29
CA ASP A 37 -6.31 -19.11 -16.32
C ASP A 37 -6.24 -19.80 -14.96
N LEU A 38 -6.36 -19.04 -13.86
CA LEU A 38 -6.18 -19.53 -12.50
C LEU A 38 -7.43 -19.35 -11.63
N GLY A 39 -8.51 -18.74 -12.15
CA GLY A 39 -9.65 -18.34 -11.34
C GLY A 39 -9.31 -17.30 -10.28
N TRP A 40 -8.16 -16.63 -10.42
CA TRP A 40 -7.63 -15.73 -9.39
C TRP A 40 -8.39 -14.40 -9.37
N GLN A 41 -8.60 -13.85 -8.17
CA GLN A 41 -9.31 -12.59 -7.98
C GLN A 41 -8.62 -11.70 -6.94
N MET A 42 -8.63 -10.39 -7.19
CA MET A 42 -8.30 -9.38 -6.20
C MET A 42 -9.39 -9.36 -5.12
N ARG A 43 -9.00 -9.63 -3.87
CA ARG A 43 -9.93 -9.77 -2.73
C ARG A 43 -9.75 -8.69 -1.66
N HIS A 44 -8.77 -7.82 -1.82
CA HIS A 44 -8.42 -6.82 -0.83
C HIS A 44 -8.48 -5.40 -1.40
N SER A 45 -9.15 -4.51 -0.69
CA SER A 45 -9.12 -3.07 -0.97
C SER A 45 -7.80 -2.46 -0.49
N LEU A 46 -7.52 -1.23 -0.92
CA LEU A 46 -6.35 -0.48 -0.47
C LEU A 46 -6.37 -0.27 1.05
N GLU A 47 -7.54 0.06 1.61
CA GLU A 47 -7.73 0.25 3.05
C GLU A 47 -7.44 -1.04 3.81
N GLN A 48 -7.89 -2.20 3.30
CA GLN A 48 -7.62 -3.50 3.93
C GLN A 48 -6.13 -3.85 3.91
N MET A 49 -5.43 -3.55 2.80
CA MET A 49 -3.98 -3.74 2.71
C MET A 49 -3.21 -2.84 3.68
N VAL A 50 -3.61 -1.57 3.79
CA VAL A 50 -2.99 -0.63 4.74
C VAL A 50 -3.28 -1.05 6.19
N ALA A 51 -4.49 -1.51 6.50
CA ALA A 51 -4.89 -1.93 7.84
C ALA A 51 -4.11 -3.16 8.33
N SER A 52 -3.92 -4.16 7.45
CA SER A 52 -3.13 -5.34 7.81
C SER A 52 -1.66 -4.99 8.05
N ALA A 53 -1.08 -4.14 7.21
CA ALA A 53 0.29 -3.65 7.38
C ALA A 53 0.46 -2.84 8.68
N TRP A 54 -0.48 -1.95 9.00
CA TRP A 54 -0.45 -1.15 10.22
C TRP A 54 -0.57 -2.02 11.49
N LYS A 55 -1.46 -3.01 11.48
CA LYS A 55 -1.58 -3.99 12.57
C LYS A 55 -0.26 -4.73 12.78
N ALA A 56 0.35 -5.24 11.70
CA ALA A 56 1.63 -5.93 11.78
C ALA A 56 2.74 -5.04 12.36
N ARG A 57 2.82 -3.77 11.94
CA ARG A 57 3.79 -2.80 12.47
C ARG A 57 3.62 -2.58 13.97
N GLN A 58 2.39 -2.40 14.44
CA GLN A 58 2.11 -2.21 15.87
C GLN A 58 2.44 -3.45 16.70
N SER A 59 2.15 -4.65 16.18
CA SER A 59 2.47 -5.91 16.86
C SER A 59 3.98 -6.18 16.95
N ALA A 60 4.75 -5.77 15.94
CA ALA A 60 6.21 -5.93 15.94
C ALA A 60 6.92 -4.97 16.90
N GLY A 61 6.33 -3.81 17.20
CA GLY A 61 6.90 -2.80 18.09
C GLY A 61 8.34 -2.43 17.69
N ASP A 62 9.25 -2.51 18.66
CA ASP A 62 10.67 -2.13 18.52
C ASP A 62 11.50 -3.10 17.68
N ALA A 63 10.99 -4.31 17.42
CA ALA A 63 11.65 -5.27 16.54
C ALA A 63 11.45 -4.93 15.05
N TYR A 64 10.54 -4.02 14.71
CA TYR A 64 10.41 -3.54 13.35
C TYR A 64 11.53 -2.54 13.03
N PRO A 65 12.26 -2.68 11.90
CA PRO A 65 13.33 -1.76 11.55
C PRO A 65 12.89 -0.30 11.62
N ARG A 66 13.59 0.49 12.44
CA ARG A 66 13.48 1.95 12.40
C ARG A 66 14.43 2.44 11.31
N SER A 67 13.87 3.10 10.30
CA SER A 67 14.61 3.80 9.23
C SER A 67 15.26 5.06 9.75
#